data_AF-A0AB39Z2G9-F1
#
_entry.id   AF-A0AB39Z2G9-F1
#
_cell.length_a   1.000
_cell.length_b   1.000
_cell.length_c   1.000
_cell.angle_alpha   90.00
_cell.angle_beta   90.00
_cell.angle_gamma   90.00
#
_symmetry.space_group_name_H-M   'P 1'
#
loop_
_entity.id
_entity.type
_entity.pdbx_description
1 polymer ?
#
loop_
_entity_poly.entity_id
_entity_poly.type
_entity_poly.pdbx_seq_one_letter_code
_entity_poly.pdbx_strand_id
1 'polypeptide(L)'
;MLVATLQPGFVTEGVPPLLDCRTPPNPRRCDEEYLLIVLALSISTQLLLMLYVGFAVLQPSSLRKRQLNEGQRRTFASFIFRRLLRQLDEAFCGQDCLKIPDEQRLGSCLRSNEKVSLAIQLFRRDALKVLQPGQDLSSDLASDVYYVLDEEEQELDFNGYGCSHTKVEVTEELLMHLLYPERIDPDA
;
A
#
# COMPACT_ATOMS: atom_id res chain seq x y z
N MET A 1 72.24 -69.52 -57.42
CA MET A 1 70.88 -68.94 -57.51
C MET A 1 70.90 -67.58 -56.81
N LEU A 2 70.65 -66.50 -57.57
CA LEU A 2 70.12 -65.16 -57.22
C LEU A 2 70.50 -64.57 -55.82
N VAL A 3 71.46 -63.64 -55.72
CA VAL A 3 71.36 -62.15 -55.87
C VAL A 3 70.26 -61.48 -55.03
N ALA A 4 70.67 -60.68 -54.04
CA ALA A 4 70.19 -59.30 -53.72
C ALA A 4 70.82 -58.85 -52.37
N THR A 5 71.95 -58.14 -52.34
CA THR A 5 72.10 -56.66 -52.28
C THR A 5 71.13 -55.95 -51.31
N LEU A 6 71.63 -55.56 -50.13
CA LEU A 6 70.99 -54.62 -49.20
C LEU A 6 71.88 -53.39 -49.06
N GLN A 7 71.50 -52.30 -49.72
CA GLN A 7 71.77 -50.90 -49.35
C GLN A 7 71.13 -49.97 -50.40
N PRO A 8 70.99 -48.65 -50.13
CA PRO A 8 70.19 -47.98 -49.10
C PRO A 8 69.25 -46.95 -49.77
N GLY A 9 68.41 -46.25 -49.01
CA GLY A 9 67.68 -45.08 -49.53
C GLY A 9 66.29 -44.96 -48.94
N PHE A 10 65.69 -43.79 -48.75
CA PHE A 10 66.07 -42.41 -49.02
C PHE A 10 65.17 -41.59 -48.10
N VAL A 11 65.68 -40.50 -47.53
CA VAL A 11 64.86 -39.48 -46.86
C VAL A 11 64.16 -38.67 -47.94
N THR A 12 62.85 -38.50 -47.85
CA THR A 12 62.11 -37.47 -48.58
C THR A 12 61.53 -36.47 -47.60
N GLU A 13 62.21 -35.33 -47.50
CA GLU A 13 61.68 -34.05 -47.02
C GLU A 13 60.53 -33.58 -47.92
N GLY A 14 59.48 -32.99 -47.34
CA GLY A 14 58.52 -32.18 -48.11
C GLY A 14 57.04 -32.52 -47.99
N VAL A 15 56.52 -32.80 -46.79
CA VAL A 15 55.07 -32.77 -46.53
C VAL A 15 54.79 -31.79 -45.39
N PRO A 16 53.99 -30.72 -45.58
CA PRO A 16 53.57 -29.88 -44.47
C PRO A 16 52.74 -30.74 -43.51
N PRO A 17 52.90 -30.62 -42.18
CA PRO A 17 52.16 -31.46 -41.26
C PRO A 17 50.67 -31.18 -41.47
N LEU A 18 49.95 -32.21 -41.93
CA LEU A 18 48.49 -32.27 -41.88
C LEU A 18 48.07 -31.81 -40.50
N LEU A 19 47.24 -30.77 -40.45
CA LEU A 19 46.50 -30.36 -39.26
C LEU A 19 45.95 -31.63 -38.59
N ASP A 20 46.52 -31.97 -37.43
CA ASP A 20 46.16 -33.14 -36.66
C ASP A 20 44.79 -32.89 -36.05
N CYS A 21 43.72 -33.12 -36.82
CA CYS A 21 42.32 -33.10 -36.38
C CYS A 21 41.99 -34.31 -35.48
N ARG A 22 42.94 -34.74 -34.65
CA ARG A 22 42.86 -35.96 -33.85
C ARG A 22 43.16 -35.73 -32.37
N THR A 23 43.04 -34.51 -31.88
CA THR A 23 42.79 -34.29 -30.45
C THR A 23 41.32 -34.57 -30.18
N PRO A 24 40.95 -35.68 -29.50
CA PRO A 24 39.59 -35.83 -29.02
C PRO A 24 39.28 -34.63 -28.11
N PRO A 25 38.09 -34.00 -28.24
CA PRO A 25 37.69 -32.98 -27.27
C PRO A 25 37.81 -33.62 -25.89
N ASN A 26 38.60 -32.99 -25.02
CA ASN A 26 38.93 -33.56 -23.72
C ASN A 26 37.62 -33.74 -22.93
N PRO A 27 37.11 -34.98 -22.75
CA PRO A 27 35.76 -35.21 -22.26
C PRO A 27 35.54 -34.61 -20.87
N ARG A 28 36.63 -34.53 -20.08
CA ARG A 28 36.65 -33.89 -18.76
C ARG A 28 36.25 -32.41 -18.77
N ARG A 29 36.63 -31.66 -19.82
CA ARG A 29 36.35 -30.21 -19.88
C ARG A 29 34.88 -29.94 -20.19
N CYS A 30 34.27 -30.76 -21.04
CA CYS A 30 32.82 -30.70 -21.29
C CYS A 30 32.04 -31.08 -20.03
N ASP A 31 32.44 -32.15 -19.32
CA ASP A 31 31.78 -32.57 -18.07
C ASP A 31 31.85 -31.47 -16.99
N GLU A 32 32.98 -30.76 -16.87
CA GLU A 32 33.14 -29.62 -15.95
C GLU A 32 32.22 -28.44 -16.31
N GLU A 33 32.08 -28.11 -17.60
CA GLU A 33 31.19 -27.06 -18.08
C GLU A 33 29.71 -27.41 -17.85
N TYR A 34 29.31 -28.66 -18.12
CA TYR A 34 27.96 -29.14 -17.80
C TYR A 34 27.70 -29.14 -16.29
N LEU A 35 28.67 -29.55 -15.47
CA LEU A 35 28.58 -29.51 -14.01
C LEU A 35 28.39 -28.07 -13.50
N LEU A 36 29.12 -27.11 -14.08
CA LEU A 36 28.98 -25.69 -13.75
C LEU A 36 27.61 -25.14 -14.15
N ILE A 37 27.09 -25.51 -15.32
CA ILE A 37 25.74 -25.12 -15.76
C ILE A 37 24.67 -25.70 -14.84
N VAL A 38 24.77 -26.98 -14.48
CA VAL A 38 23.84 -27.64 -13.54
C VAL A 38 23.91 -27.00 -12.16
N LEU A 39 25.11 -26.68 -11.68
CA LEU A 39 25.31 -25.98 -10.41
C LEU A 39 24.71 -24.57 -10.46
N ALA A 40 24.94 -23.82 -11.54
CA ALA A 40 24.38 -22.49 -11.72
C ALA A 40 22.85 -22.54 -11.76
N LEU A 41 22.25 -23.48 -12.50
CA LEU A 41 20.80 -23.68 -12.54
C LEU A 41 20.24 -24.07 -11.16
N SER A 42 20.95 -24.93 -10.42
CA SER A 42 20.58 -25.31 -9.05
C SER A 42 20.58 -24.11 -8.11
N ILE A 43 21.65 -23.30 -8.13
CA ILE A 43 21.73 -22.07 -7.32
C ILE A 43 20.63 -21.08 -7.74
N SER A 44 20.39 -20.93 -9.05
CA SER A 44 19.36 -20.03 -9.60
C SER A 44 17.96 -20.42 -9.12
N THR A 45 17.64 -21.72 -9.19
CA THR A 45 16.35 -22.25 -8.76
C THR A 45 16.16 -22.13 -7.26
N GLN A 46 17.21 -22.36 -6.46
CA GLN A 46 17.18 -22.14 -5.01
C GLN A 46 16.97 -20.67 -4.65
N LEU A 47 17.62 -19.74 -5.36
CA LEU A 47 17.41 -18.30 -5.18
C LEU A 47 15.99 -17.87 -5.55
N LEU A 48 15.46 -18.37 -6.67
CA LEU A 48 14.07 -18.12 -7.08
C LEU A 48 13.07 -18.67 -6.06
N LEU A 49 13.33 -19.88 -5.52
CA LEU A 49 12.50 -20.49 -4.49
C LEU A 49 12.52 -19.66 -3.20
N MET A 50 13.70 -19.23 -2.76
CA MET A 50 13.86 -18.34 -1.60
C MET A 50 13.13 -17.02 -1.78
N LEU A 51 13.23 -16.40 -2.96
CA LEU A 51 12.48 -15.18 -3.30
C LEU A 51 10.98 -15.43 -3.26
N TYR A 52 10.49 -16.51 -3.88
CA TYR A 52 9.08 -16.85 -3.91
C TYR A 52 8.52 -17.09 -2.51
N VAL A 53 9.22 -17.85 -1.66
CA VAL A 53 8.84 -18.06 -0.26
C VAL A 53 8.85 -16.74 0.50
N GLY A 54 9.87 -15.89 0.30
CA GLY A 54 9.93 -14.55 0.86
C GLY A 54 8.70 -13.71 0.47
N PHE A 55 8.34 -13.67 -0.81
CA PHE A 55 7.13 -12.99 -1.28
C PHE A 55 5.86 -13.61 -0.70
N ALA A 56 5.73 -14.93 -0.66
CA ALA A 56 4.56 -15.62 -0.11
C ALA A 56 4.37 -15.37 1.39
N VAL A 57 5.45 -15.16 2.14
CA VAL A 57 5.41 -14.80 3.58
C VAL A 57 5.13 -13.31 3.77
N LEU A 58 5.66 -12.43 2.92
CA LEU A 58 5.48 -10.98 3.02
C LEU A 58 4.12 -10.51 2.46
N GLN A 59 3.59 -11.16 1.42
CA GLN A 59 2.30 -10.84 0.79
C GLN A 59 1.12 -10.82 1.78
N PRO A 60 0.91 -11.81 2.68
CA PRO A 60 -0.16 -11.76 3.66
C PRO A 60 0.01 -10.61 4.66
N SER A 61 1.25 -10.19 4.96
CA SER A 61 1.50 -9.06 5.86
C SER A 61 1.08 -7.73 5.22
N SER A 62 1.35 -7.53 3.93
CA SER A 62 0.97 -6.30 3.21
C SER A 62 -0.54 -6.19 3.01
N LEU A 63 -1.21 -7.30 2.65
CA LEU A 63 -2.67 -7.34 2.51
C LEU A 63 -3.37 -7.14 3.85
N ARG A 64 -2.88 -7.79 4.91
CA ARG A 64 -3.44 -7.62 6.27
C ARG A 64 -3.25 -6.19 6.77
N LYS A 65 -2.07 -5.60 6.57
CA LYS A 65 -1.82 -4.18 6.90
C LYS A 65 -2.78 -3.26 6.16
N ARG A 66 -2.98 -3.49 4.86
CA ARG A 66 -3.93 -2.71 4.05
C ARG A 66 -5.37 -2.83 4.58
N GLN A 67 -5.83 -4.03 4.90
CA GLN A 67 -7.17 -4.25 5.45
C GLN A 67 -7.35 -3.57 6.82
N LEU A 68 -6.34 -3.62 7.68
CA LEU A 68 -6.37 -2.92 8.98
C LEU A 68 -6.45 -1.41 8.80
N ASN A 69 -5.64 -0.84 7.90
CA ASN A 69 -5.69 0.60 7.59
C ASN A 69 -7.05 1.00 7.00
N GLU A 70 -7.61 0.20 6.10
CA GLU A 70 -8.96 0.45 5.54
C GLU A 70 -10.03 0.40 6.64
N GLY A 71 -9.92 -0.54 7.58
CA GLY A 71 -10.80 -0.64 8.74
C GLY A 71 -10.70 0.57 9.67
N GLN A 72 -9.49 0.93 10.08
CA GLN A 72 -9.23 2.12 10.91
C GLN A 72 -9.75 3.40 10.25
N ARG A 73 -9.51 3.54 8.95
CA ARG A 73 -9.97 4.69 8.17
C ARG A 73 -11.49 4.80 8.15
N ARG A 74 -12.22 3.68 8.03
CA ARG A 74 -13.69 3.67 8.14
C ARG A 74 -14.15 4.07 9.54
N THR A 75 -13.52 3.54 10.59
CA THR A 75 -13.83 3.92 11.97
C THR A 75 -13.62 5.42 12.20
N PHE A 76 -12.50 5.95 11.73
CA PHE A 76 -12.20 7.39 11.80
C PHE A 76 -13.20 8.23 11.01
N ALA A 77 -13.61 7.79 9.82
CA ALA A 77 -14.64 8.46 9.01
C ALA A 77 -15.99 8.54 9.76
N SER A 78 -16.42 7.45 10.37
CA SER A 78 -17.63 7.42 11.20
C SER A 78 -17.48 8.30 12.44
N PHE A 79 -16.29 8.35 13.05
CA PHE A 79 -16.00 9.23 14.19
C PHE A 79 -16.12 10.71 13.83
N ILE A 80 -15.45 11.17 12.75
CA ILE A 80 -15.49 12.60 12.37
C ILE A 80 -16.89 13.07 12.00
N PHE A 81 -17.71 12.20 11.43
CA PHE A 81 -19.10 12.50 11.12
C PHE A 81 -19.94 12.65 12.40
N ARG A 82 -19.82 11.72 13.36
CA ARG A 82 -20.52 11.78 14.65
C ARG A 82 -20.08 13.00 15.47
N ARG A 83 -18.79 13.34 15.42
CA ARG A 83 -18.25 14.57 16.00
C ARG A 83 -18.85 15.81 15.36
N LEU A 84 -18.97 15.85 14.03
CA LEU A 84 -19.64 16.96 13.34
C LEU A 84 -21.10 17.09 13.78
N LEU A 85 -21.85 15.99 13.82
CA LEU A 85 -23.26 16.01 14.25
C LEU A 85 -23.40 16.59 15.66
N ARG A 86 -22.59 16.12 16.62
CA ARG A 86 -22.57 16.66 17.97
C ARG A 86 -22.26 18.16 18.00
N GLN A 87 -21.26 18.61 17.25
CA GLN A 87 -20.87 20.03 17.23
C GLN A 87 -21.94 20.93 16.60
N LEU A 88 -22.62 20.45 15.56
CA LEU A 88 -23.75 21.15 14.97
C LEU A 88 -24.92 21.20 15.94
N ASP A 89 -25.26 20.08 16.56
CA ASP A 89 -26.33 20.01 17.57
C ASP A 89 -26.05 20.94 18.75
N GLU A 90 -24.82 20.97 19.27
CA GLU A 90 -24.44 21.92 20.33
C GLU A 90 -24.56 23.38 19.87
N ALA A 91 -24.20 23.68 18.62
CA ALA A 91 -24.29 25.04 18.08
C ALA A 91 -25.74 25.51 17.85
N PHE A 92 -26.65 24.58 17.52
CA PHE A 92 -28.07 24.89 17.25
C PHE A 92 -28.97 24.71 18.49
N CYS A 93 -28.82 23.64 19.26
CA CYS A 93 -29.62 23.34 20.45
C CYS A 93 -29.12 24.03 21.73
N GLY A 94 -27.87 24.51 21.76
CA GLY A 94 -27.39 25.40 22.83
C GLY A 94 -28.06 26.78 22.84
N GLN A 95 -28.85 27.09 21.80
CA GLN A 95 -29.73 28.25 21.78
C GLN A 95 -31.10 27.86 22.33
N ASP A 96 -31.28 27.95 23.65
CA ASP A 96 -32.61 28.07 24.27
C ASP A 96 -33.26 29.39 23.80
N CYS A 97 -33.77 29.36 22.56
CA CYS A 97 -34.39 30.48 21.84
C CYS A 97 -35.63 31.06 22.52
N LEU A 98 -36.12 30.41 23.58
CA LEU A 98 -37.33 30.79 24.30
C LEU A 98 -37.15 31.91 25.34
N LYS A 99 -35.91 32.33 25.69
CA LYS A 99 -35.69 33.33 26.75
C LYS A 99 -34.75 34.50 26.39
N ILE A 100 -34.20 34.54 25.18
CA ILE A 100 -33.21 35.58 24.82
C ILE A 100 -33.96 36.85 24.35
N PRO A 101 -33.77 38.01 25.03
CA PRO A 101 -34.35 39.28 24.58
C PRO A 101 -33.84 39.65 23.18
N ASP A 102 -34.69 40.28 22.36
CA ASP A 102 -34.46 40.52 20.92
C ASP A 102 -33.10 41.17 20.60
N GLU A 103 -32.59 42.04 21.48
CA GLU A 103 -31.30 42.72 21.31
C GLU A 103 -30.09 41.78 21.36
N GLN A 104 -30.19 40.63 22.03
CA GLN A 104 -29.12 39.63 22.13
C GLN A 104 -29.25 38.50 21.11
N ARG A 105 -30.36 38.42 20.37
CA ARG A 105 -30.59 37.35 19.39
C ARG A 105 -29.60 37.39 18.23
N LEU A 106 -29.31 38.58 17.69
CA LEU A 106 -28.36 38.72 16.58
C LEU A 106 -26.94 38.31 17.01
N GLY A 107 -26.48 38.75 18.19
CA GLY A 107 -25.18 38.38 18.72
C GLY A 107 -25.05 36.88 18.99
N SER A 108 -26.10 36.24 19.52
CA SER A 108 -26.15 34.79 19.73
C SER A 108 -26.19 34.01 18.41
N CYS A 109 -26.88 34.53 17.39
CA CYS A 109 -26.89 33.95 16.05
C CYS A 109 -25.50 34.00 15.40
N LEU A 110 -24.82 35.15 15.47
CA LEU A 110 -23.46 35.31 14.94
C LEU A 110 -22.47 34.35 15.61
N ARG A 111 -22.50 34.22 16.95
CA ARG A 111 -21.64 33.25 17.66
C ARG A 111 -21.95 31.80 17.32
N SER A 112 -23.22 31.44 17.15
CA SER A 112 -23.59 30.09 16.71
C SER A 112 -23.05 29.83 15.30
N ASN A 113 -23.18 30.79 14.39
CA ASN A 113 -22.64 30.68 13.05
C ASN A 113 -21.11 30.52 13.04
N GLU A 114 -20.38 31.23 13.91
CA GLU A 114 -18.92 31.03 14.08
C GLU A 114 -18.59 29.60 14.54
N LYS A 115 -19.35 29.06 15.51
CA LYS A 115 -19.18 27.68 15.98
C LYS A 115 -19.47 26.66 14.88
N VAL A 116 -20.54 26.85 14.11
CA VAL A 116 -20.90 26.00 12.96
C VAL A 116 -19.80 26.06 11.89
N SER A 117 -19.33 27.26 11.54
CA SER A 117 -18.24 27.42 10.57
C SER A 117 -16.97 26.72 11.02
N LEU A 118 -16.60 26.82 12.30
CA LEU A 118 -15.43 26.13 12.86
C LEU A 118 -15.59 24.61 12.79
N ALA A 119 -16.76 24.09 13.19
CA ALA A 119 -17.06 22.66 13.14
C ALA A 119 -16.96 22.11 11.71
N ILE A 120 -17.53 22.84 10.73
CA ILE A 120 -17.44 22.48 9.32
C ILE A 120 -15.98 22.50 8.85
N GLN A 121 -15.19 23.52 9.20
CA GLN A 121 -13.79 23.59 8.79
C GLN A 121 -12.95 22.43 9.35
N LEU A 122 -13.17 22.07 10.63
CA LEU A 122 -12.51 20.92 11.25
C LEU A 122 -12.91 19.62 10.54
N PHE A 123 -14.21 19.42 10.29
CA PHE A 123 -14.69 18.28 9.53
C PHE A 123 -14.08 18.21 8.14
N ARG A 124 -14.00 19.35 7.42
CA ARG A 124 -13.40 19.39 6.07
C ARG A 124 -11.94 18.97 6.08
N ARG A 125 -11.17 19.50 7.03
CA ARG A 125 -9.76 19.13 7.22
C ARG A 125 -9.63 17.62 7.45
N ASP A 126 -10.44 17.05 8.32
CA ASP A 126 -10.31 15.64 8.70
C ASP A 126 -10.89 14.68 7.66
N ALA A 127 -11.94 15.07 6.94
CA ALA A 127 -12.49 14.32 5.81
C ALA A 127 -11.53 14.27 4.61
N LEU A 128 -10.79 15.35 4.34
CA LEU A 128 -9.76 15.34 3.28
C LEU A 128 -8.63 14.34 3.57
N LYS A 129 -8.26 14.16 4.85
CA LYS A 129 -7.27 13.14 5.26
C LYS A 129 -7.77 11.73 4.95
N VAL A 130 -9.05 11.46 5.17
CA VAL A 130 -9.67 10.16 4.87
C VAL A 130 -9.66 9.88 3.36
N LEU A 131 -9.96 10.91 2.55
CA LEU A 131 -10.13 10.78 1.10
C LEU A 131 -8.83 10.76 0.29
N GLN A 132 -7.73 11.29 0.85
CA GLN A 132 -6.43 11.34 0.17
C GLN A 132 -5.39 10.50 0.94
N PRO A 133 -5.50 9.15 0.89
CA PRO A 133 -4.56 8.28 1.60
C PRO A 133 -3.15 8.25 0.95
N GLY A 134 -3.00 8.82 -0.26
CA GLY A 134 -1.84 8.64 -1.14
C GLY A 134 -0.52 9.25 -0.68
N GLN A 135 -0.49 10.04 0.40
CA GLN A 135 0.76 10.62 0.92
C GLN A 135 1.39 9.84 2.09
N ASP A 136 0.62 9.02 2.82
CA ASP A 136 1.09 8.46 4.10
C ASP A 136 1.15 6.92 4.16
N LEU A 137 0.57 6.20 3.19
CA LEU A 137 0.48 4.72 3.21
C LEU A 137 1.83 3.97 3.16
N SER A 138 2.91 4.62 2.71
CA SER A 138 4.26 4.03 2.68
C SER A 138 5.06 4.26 3.97
N SER A 139 4.53 5.03 4.91
CA SER A 139 5.21 5.38 6.16
C SER A 139 4.78 4.46 7.29
N ASP A 140 5.72 4.01 8.12
CA ASP A 140 5.45 3.24 9.36
C ASP A 140 4.51 3.98 10.34
N LEU A 141 4.27 5.28 10.12
CA LEU A 141 3.38 6.16 10.90
C LEU A 141 1.92 6.22 10.38
N ALA A 142 1.58 5.53 9.30
CA ALA A 142 0.21 5.56 8.72
C ALA A 142 -0.89 5.16 9.72
N SER A 143 -0.55 4.34 10.72
CA SER A 143 -1.46 3.89 11.78
C SER A 143 -1.84 5.01 12.75
N ASP A 144 -0.97 5.99 12.99
CA ASP A 144 -1.23 7.08 13.95
C ASP A 144 -2.17 8.14 13.38
N VAL A 145 -2.25 8.25 12.05
CA VAL A 145 -3.04 9.30 11.37
C VAL A 145 -4.54 9.10 11.56
N TYR A 146 -5.00 7.85 11.65
CA TYR A 146 -6.42 7.48 11.77
C TYR A 146 -6.79 6.96 13.17
N TYR A 147 -5.86 7.09 14.12
CA TYR A 147 -6.11 6.66 15.49
C TYR A 147 -7.06 7.64 16.18
N VAL A 148 -8.14 7.10 16.74
CA VAL A 148 -9.09 7.82 17.59
C VAL A 148 -8.79 7.43 19.02
N LEU A 149 -8.67 8.43 19.90
CA LEU A 149 -8.49 8.21 21.32
C LEU A 149 -9.76 7.62 21.94
N ASP A 150 -9.61 6.62 22.80
CA ASP A 150 -10.75 5.99 23.49
C ASP A 150 -11.54 7.02 24.32
N GLU A 151 -10.85 8.05 24.84
CA GLU A 151 -11.48 9.15 25.57
C GLU A 151 -12.39 9.99 24.66
N GLU A 152 -11.98 10.26 23.41
CA GLU A 152 -12.80 11.02 22.45
C GLU A 152 -14.04 10.22 22.02
N GLU A 153 -13.89 8.91 21.83
CA GLU A 153 -15.01 8.02 21.51
C GLU A 153 -15.99 7.91 22.70
N GLN A 154 -15.47 7.79 23.92
CA GLN A 154 -16.28 7.76 25.14
C GLN A 154 -17.04 9.07 25.35
N GLU A 155 -16.43 10.21 25.02
CA GLU A 155 -17.10 11.51 25.09
C GLU A 155 -18.28 11.57 24.10
N LEU A 156 -18.12 11.05 22.88
CA LEU A 156 -19.24 10.97 21.93
C LEU A 156 -20.34 10.04 22.42
N ASP A 157 -19.99 8.87 22.96
CA ASP A 157 -20.96 7.91 23.50
C ASP A 157 -21.77 8.50 24.66
N PHE A 158 -21.10 9.19 25.59
CA PHE A 158 -21.77 9.89 26.69
C PHE A 158 -22.79 10.94 26.22
N ASN A 159 -22.52 11.60 25.10
CA ASN A 159 -23.42 12.59 24.50
C ASN A 159 -24.49 11.96 23.57
N GLY A 160 -24.60 10.63 23.52
CA GLY A 160 -25.57 9.93 22.68
C GLY A 160 -25.16 9.78 21.21
N TYR A 161 -23.93 10.13 20.87
CA TYR A 161 -23.33 10.02 19.52
C TYR A 161 -22.38 8.82 19.39
N GLY A 162 -22.55 7.81 20.25
CA GLY A 162 -21.79 6.57 20.19
C GLY A 162 -22.17 5.68 19.00
N CYS A 163 -21.32 4.70 18.71
CA CYS A 163 -21.53 3.72 17.63
C CYS A 163 -22.83 2.91 17.81
N SER A 164 -23.27 2.72 19.05
CA SER A 164 -24.52 2.05 19.42
C SER A 164 -25.77 2.85 19.00
N HIS A 165 -25.67 4.17 19.03
CA HIS A 165 -26.77 5.11 18.80
C HIS A 165 -26.82 5.62 17.35
N THR A 166 -25.66 5.79 16.70
CA THR A 166 -25.56 6.26 15.31
C THR A 166 -24.91 5.22 14.41
N LYS A 167 -25.75 4.38 13.78
CA LYS A 167 -25.33 3.29 12.88
C LYS A 167 -25.12 3.75 11.43
N VAL A 168 -24.61 4.97 11.24
CA VAL A 168 -24.33 5.47 9.89
C VAL A 168 -22.96 4.97 9.47
N GLU A 169 -22.93 4.12 8.45
CA GLU A 169 -21.69 3.75 7.79
C GLU A 169 -21.25 4.89 6.88
N VAL A 170 -20.19 5.60 7.29
CA VAL A 170 -19.66 6.72 6.51
C VAL A 170 -18.74 6.18 5.42
N THR A 171 -19.25 6.20 4.19
CA THR A 171 -18.47 5.85 2.99
C THR A 171 -17.65 7.04 2.51
N GLU A 172 -16.59 6.77 1.74
CA GLU A 172 -15.81 7.83 1.07
C GLU A 172 -16.68 8.66 0.14
N GLU A 173 -17.63 8.02 -0.54
CA GLU A 173 -18.62 8.68 -1.37
C GLU A 173 -19.42 9.69 -0.55
N LEU A 174 -19.98 9.29 0.60
CA LEU A 174 -20.73 10.20 1.46
C LEU A 174 -19.87 11.42 1.88
N LEU A 175 -18.61 11.21 2.24
CA LEU A 175 -17.69 12.30 2.57
C LEU A 175 -17.45 13.24 1.37
N MET A 176 -17.31 12.69 0.16
CA MET A 176 -17.19 13.48 -1.06
C MET A 176 -18.43 14.32 -1.34
N HIS A 177 -19.62 13.77 -1.14
CA HIS A 177 -20.89 14.49 -1.29
C HIS A 177 -21.01 15.63 -0.26
N LEU A 178 -20.59 15.39 0.98
CA LEU A 178 -20.60 16.41 2.04
C LEU A 178 -19.58 17.53 1.79
N LEU A 179 -18.44 17.23 1.17
CA LEU A 179 -17.39 18.21 0.86
C LEU A 179 -17.68 19.01 -0.40
N TYR A 180 -18.22 18.36 -1.41
CA TYR A 180 -18.45 18.91 -2.73
C TYR A 180 -19.89 18.66 -3.17
N PRO A 181 -20.87 19.32 -2.56
CA PRO A 181 -22.29 19.13 -2.89
C PRO A 181 -22.61 19.51 -4.34
N GLU A 182 -21.79 20.33 -4.97
CA GLU A 182 -21.89 20.71 -6.39
C GLU A 182 -21.60 19.55 -7.36
N ARG A 183 -20.97 18.47 -6.88
CA ARG A 183 -20.66 17.28 -7.69
C ARG A 183 -21.77 16.23 -7.67
N ILE A 184 -22.88 16.52 -6.99
CA ILE A 184 -24.06 15.67 -6.95
C ILE A 184 -24.80 15.92 -8.25
N ASP A 185 -24.74 14.96 -9.17
CA ASP A 185 -25.58 15.01 -10.37
C ASP A 185 -27.05 15.00 -9.93
N PRO A 186 -27.86 16.00 -10.30
CA PRO A 186 -29.27 16.07 -9.90
C PRO A 186 -30.14 14.97 -10.54
N ASP A 187 -29.59 14.20 -11.49
CA ASP A 187 -30.30 13.24 -12.33
C ASP A 187 -29.85 11.77 -12.13
N ALA A 188 -29.09 11.46 -11.08
CA ALA A 188 -28.61 10.11 -10.76
C ALA A 188 -29.59 9.29 -9.89
#